data_AF-A0A847LF85-F1
#
_entry.id   AF-A0A847LF85-F1
#
_cell.length_a   1.000
_cell.length_b   1.000
_cell.length_c   1.000
_cell.angle_alpha   90.00
_cell.angle_beta   90.00
_cell.angle_gamma   90.00
#
_symmetry.space_group_name_H-M   'P 1'
#
loop_
_entity.id
_entity.type
_entity.pdbx_description
1 polymer ?
#
loop_
_entity_poly.entity_id
_entity_poly.type
_entity_poly.pdbx_seq_one_letter_code
_entity_poly.pdbx_strand_id
1 'polypeptide(L)'
;MTDRPCRRGPAAFSLIEVLVVVMLISAGILPIYSLIKSGQKRIVRADTRVMATLFGTSALELARTLGYDRAQKLDADQDFLELKENANKNGFNLEFVPNLQPLLPLPQGAKPMFLLRIQIVVSPINRTFSDTPTLRFVTILTDPRYNYY
;
A
#
# COMPACT_ATOMS: atom_id res chain seq x y z
N MET A 1 13.22 30.77 -53.65
CA MET A 1 11.92 31.37 -53.98
C MET A 1 10.93 30.22 -54.08
N THR A 2 10.30 29.80 -52.97
CA THR A 2 9.07 30.32 -52.31
C THR A 2 7.83 29.56 -52.76
N ASP A 3 7.28 28.76 -51.84
CA ASP A 3 5.86 28.56 -51.49
C ASP A 3 5.57 27.09 -51.13
N ARG A 4 4.82 26.67 -50.10
CA ARG A 4 4.21 27.20 -48.85
C ARG A 4 3.74 25.94 -48.08
N PRO A 5 3.57 25.99 -46.75
CA PRO A 5 3.17 24.82 -45.95
C PRO A 5 1.69 24.45 -46.15
N CYS A 6 1.41 23.15 -46.36
CA CYS A 6 0.06 22.59 -46.30
C CYS A 6 -0.56 22.85 -44.91
N ARG A 7 -1.52 23.79 -44.84
CA ARG A 7 -2.37 24.04 -43.68
C ARG A 7 -3.20 22.78 -43.37
N ARG A 8 -2.99 22.19 -42.19
CA ARG A 8 -3.98 21.29 -41.56
C ARG A 8 -5.21 22.13 -41.20
N GLY A 9 -6.33 21.93 -41.90
CA GLY A 9 -7.61 22.50 -41.50
C GLY A 9 -8.10 21.89 -40.18
N PRO A 10 -8.95 22.59 -39.42
CA PRO A 10 -9.57 22.05 -38.21
C PRO A 10 -10.45 20.85 -38.61
N ALA A 11 -10.30 19.73 -37.91
CA ALA A 11 -11.16 18.56 -38.11
C ALA A 11 -12.62 18.97 -37.88
N ALA A 12 -13.42 18.98 -38.94
CA ALA A 12 -14.85 19.25 -38.86
C ALA A 12 -15.50 18.05 -38.17
N PHE A 13 -15.93 18.23 -36.91
CA PHE A 13 -16.74 17.25 -36.20
C PHE A 13 -18.05 17.05 -36.96
N SER A 14 -18.43 15.78 -37.19
CA SER A 14 -19.65 15.45 -37.92
C SER A 14 -20.88 15.88 -37.12
N LEU A 15 -21.87 16.47 -37.79
CA LEU A 15 -23.15 16.89 -37.19
C LEU A 15 -23.84 15.74 -36.44
N ILE A 16 -23.66 14.51 -36.93
CA ILE A 16 -24.16 13.28 -36.33
C ILE A 16 -23.49 13.02 -34.97
N GLU A 17 -22.18 13.24 -34.86
CA GLU A 17 -21.42 13.04 -33.63
C GLU A 17 -21.87 14.00 -32.53
N VAL A 18 -22.11 15.27 -32.88
CA VAL A 18 -22.64 16.28 -31.96
C VAL A 18 -24.06 15.91 -31.50
N LEU A 19 -24.91 15.43 -32.41
CA LEU A 19 -26.28 15.05 -32.10
C LEU A 19 -26.36 13.83 -31.16
N VAL A 20 -25.48 12.84 -31.37
CA VAL A 20 -25.33 11.68 -30.48
C VAL A 20 -24.86 12.09 -29.09
N VAL A 21 -23.88 13.00 -28.99
CA VAL A 21 -23.38 13.50 -27.70
C VAL A 21 -24.48 14.27 -26.95
N VAL A 22 -25.21 15.15 -27.64
CA VAL A 22 -26.33 15.91 -27.04
C VAL A 22 -27.42 14.94 -26.54
N MET A 23 -27.80 13.94 -27.34
CA MET A 23 -28.76 12.91 -26.93
C MET A 23 -28.32 12.15 -25.67
N LEU A 24 -27.05 11.74 -25.60
CA LEU A 24 -26.49 11.02 -24.44
C LEU A 24 -26.43 11.88 -23.16
N ILE A 25 -26.22 13.20 -23.31
CA ILE A 25 -26.28 14.15 -22.20
C ILE A 25 -27.73 14.36 -21.75
N SER A 26 -28.66 14.59 -22.68
CA SER A 26 -30.08 14.81 -22.36
C SER A 26 -30.78 13.57 -21.80
N ALA A 27 -30.36 12.37 -22.22
CA ALA A 27 -30.84 11.10 -21.67
C ALA A 27 -30.28 10.82 -20.25
N GLY A 28 -29.39 11.67 -19.72
CA GLY A 28 -28.82 11.51 -18.38
C GLY A 28 -27.85 10.32 -18.24
N ILE A 29 -27.50 9.66 -19.35
CA ILE A 29 -26.70 8.44 -19.36
C ILE A 29 -25.24 8.74 -18.98
N LEU A 30 -24.66 9.81 -19.55
CA LEU A 30 -23.28 10.24 -19.26
C LEU A 30 -23.00 10.56 -17.78
N PRO A 31 -23.85 11.36 -17.10
CA PRO A 31 -23.73 11.59 -15.65
C PRO A 31 -23.72 10.30 -14.81
N ILE A 32 -24.59 9.33 -15.15
CA ILE A 32 -24.73 8.07 -14.41
C ILE A 32 -23.49 7.19 -14.58
N TYR A 33 -22.96 7.05 -15.80
CA TYR A 33 -21.72 6.29 -16.03
C TYR A 33 -20.52 6.91 -15.29
N SER A 34 -20.43 8.24 -15.24
CA SER A 34 -19.38 8.94 -14.49
C SER A 34 -19.48 8.65 -12.99
N LEU A 35 -20.69 8.68 -12.43
CA LEU A 35 -20.94 8.37 -11.02
C LEU A 35 -20.64 6.92 -10.68
N ILE A 36 -21.11 5.95 -11.48
CA ILE A 36 -20.86 4.51 -11.27
C ILE A 36 -19.36 4.21 -11.35
N LYS A 37 -18.66 4.73 -12.37
CA LYS A 37 -17.21 4.53 -12.51
C LYS A 37 -16.44 5.15 -11.35
N SER A 38 -16.86 6.32 -10.87
CA SER A 38 -16.23 6.98 -9.72
C SER A 38 -16.51 6.24 -8.39
N GLY A 39 -17.72 5.74 -8.19
CA GLY A 39 -18.12 4.93 -7.03
C GLY A 39 -17.40 3.59 -6.99
N GLN A 40 -17.37 2.85 -8.09
CA GLN A 40 -16.59 1.61 -8.22
C GLN A 40 -15.11 1.84 -7.92
N LYS A 41 -14.50 2.91 -8.45
CA LYS A 41 -13.10 3.27 -8.15
C LYS A 41 -12.89 3.54 -6.66
N ARG A 42 -13.86 4.16 -5.96
CA ARG A 42 -13.77 4.48 -4.53
C ARG A 42 -13.92 3.24 -3.65
N ILE A 43 -14.85 2.34 -3.99
CA ILE A 43 -15.09 1.08 -3.26
C ILE A 43 -13.87 0.18 -3.35
N VAL A 44 -13.35 -0.04 -4.58
CA VAL A 44 -12.16 -0.87 -4.79
C VAL A 44 -10.95 -0.34 -4.01
N ARG A 45 -10.79 0.98 -3.87
CA ARG A 45 -9.73 1.60 -3.05
C ARG A 45 -9.90 1.38 -1.55
N ALA A 46 -11.13 1.40 -1.05
CA ALA A 46 -11.40 1.17 0.36
C ALA A 46 -11.08 -0.28 0.71
N ASP A 47 -11.54 -1.22 -0.12
CA ASP A 47 -11.31 -2.65 0.08
C ASP A 47 -9.81 -3.00 -0.01
N THR A 48 -9.07 -2.40 -0.93
CA THR A 48 -7.62 -2.64 -1.05
C THR A 48 -6.84 -2.10 0.14
N ARG A 49 -7.24 -0.94 0.68
CA ARG A 49 -6.62 -0.38 1.89
C ARG A 49 -6.92 -1.24 3.12
N VAL A 50 -8.14 -1.76 3.23
CA VAL A 50 -8.53 -2.66 4.32
C VAL A 50 -7.70 -3.94 4.24
N MET A 51 -7.61 -4.58 3.07
CA MET A 51 -6.79 -5.78 2.86
C MET A 51 -5.31 -5.53 3.19
N ALA A 52 -4.72 -4.44 2.68
CA ALA A 52 -3.34 -4.07 2.99
C ALA A 52 -3.12 -3.87 4.50
N THR A 53 -4.12 -3.30 5.18
CA THR A 53 -4.08 -3.11 6.63
C THR A 53 -4.13 -4.45 7.35
N LEU A 54 -5.04 -5.35 6.96
CA LEU A 54 -5.16 -6.67 7.56
C LEU A 54 -3.85 -7.47 7.46
N PHE A 55 -3.22 -7.50 6.28
CA PHE A 55 -1.94 -8.19 6.14
C PHE A 55 -0.84 -7.56 7.00
N GLY A 56 -0.76 -6.22 7.01
CA GLY A 56 0.23 -5.51 7.82
C GLY A 56 0.04 -5.70 9.32
N THR A 57 -1.20 -5.66 9.80
CA THR A 57 -1.52 -5.90 11.22
C THR A 57 -1.29 -7.34 11.62
N SER A 58 -1.67 -8.32 10.79
CA SER A 58 -1.44 -9.73 11.09
C SER A 58 0.05 -10.05 11.19
N ALA A 59 0.86 -9.52 10.27
CA ALA A 59 2.32 -9.64 10.33
C ALA A 59 2.92 -8.99 11.58
N LEU A 60 2.41 -7.81 11.96
CA LEU A 60 2.87 -7.08 13.15
C LEU A 60 2.50 -7.82 14.44
N GLU A 61 1.28 -8.35 14.53
CA GLU A 61 0.83 -9.11 15.69
C GLU A 61 1.57 -10.44 15.81
N LEU A 62 1.85 -11.14 14.70
CA LEU A 62 2.71 -12.32 14.70
C LEU A 62 4.11 -12.00 15.25
N ALA A 63 4.69 -10.87 14.85
CA ALA A 63 5.97 -10.42 15.39
C ALA A 63 5.90 -10.17 16.91
N ARG A 64 4.79 -9.61 17.40
CA ARG A 64 4.58 -9.36 18.84
C ARG A 64 4.40 -10.65 19.64
N THR A 65 3.66 -11.62 19.12
CA THR A 65 3.41 -12.90 19.80
C THR A 65 4.67 -13.77 19.87
N LEU A 66 5.52 -13.73 18.85
CA LEU A 66 6.80 -14.44 18.84
C LEU A 66 7.83 -13.87 19.85
N GLY A 67 7.70 -12.58 20.17
CA GLY A 67 8.57 -11.90 21.14
C GLY A 67 9.97 -11.57 20.61
N TYR A 68 10.78 -10.91 21.44
CA TYR A 68 12.02 -10.24 21.03
C TYR A 68 13.01 -11.12 20.24
N ASP A 69 13.32 -12.33 20.72
CA ASP A 69 14.36 -13.17 20.12
C ASP A 69 13.93 -13.75 18.76
N ARG A 70 12.71 -14.29 18.69
CA ARG A 70 12.19 -14.95 17.48
C ARG A 70 11.77 -13.95 16.42
N ALA A 71 11.22 -12.81 16.82
CA ALA A 71 10.76 -11.79 15.89
C ALA A 71 11.88 -11.12 15.09
N GLN A 72 13.16 -11.25 15.50
CA GLN A 72 14.32 -10.84 14.68
C GLN A 72 14.43 -11.65 13.38
N LYS A 73 13.94 -12.89 13.40
CA LYS A 73 13.98 -13.84 12.28
C LYS A 73 12.59 -14.11 11.71
N LEU A 74 11.69 -13.12 11.80
CA LEU A 74 10.31 -13.25 11.34
C LEU A 74 10.22 -13.70 9.87
N ASP A 75 11.13 -13.24 9.01
CA ASP A 75 11.19 -13.64 7.60
C ASP A 75 11.45 -15.15 7.38
N ALA A 76 11.91 -15.87 8.40
CA ALA A 76 12.11 -17.33 8.37
C ALA A 76 11.00 -18.11 9.09
N ASP A 77 10.04 -17.41 9.69
CA ASP A 77 8.91 -18.02 10.38
C ASP A 77 7.90 -18.56 9.37
N GLN A 78 7.39 -19.77 9.61
CA GLN A 78 6.49 -20.44 8.67
C GLN A 78 5.17 -19.67 8.50
N ASP A 79 4.57 -19.20 9.60
CA ASP A 79 3.29 -18.48 9.56
C ASP A 79 3.46 -17.15 8.82
N PHE A 80 4.61 -16.50 8.98
CA PHE A 80 4.93 -15.28 8.24
C PHE A 80 5.12 -15.54 6.74
N LEU A 81 5.78 -16.63 6.36
CA LEU A 81 5.96 -17.02 4.95
C LEU A 81 4.62 -17.32 4.28
N GLU A 82 3.73 -18.04 4.97
CA GLU A 82 2.37 -18.31 4.49
C GLU A 82 1.57 -17.01 4.31
N LEU A 83 1.67 -16.08 5.28
CA LEU A 83 1.04 -14.76 5.19
C LEU A 83 1.58 -13.95 4.00
N LYS A 84 2.90 -13.97 3.78
CA LYS A 84 3.58 -13.28 2.67
C LYS A 84 3.15 -13.86 1.32
N GLU A 85 3.05 -15.18 1.21
CA GLU A 85 2.55 -15.85 0.00
C GLU A 85 1.09 -15.48 -0.28
N ASN A 86 0.24 -15.48 0.75
CA ASN A 86 -1.17 -15.11 0.62
C ASN A 86 -1.32 -13.64 0.20
N ALA A 87 -0.55 -12.73 0.79
CA ALA A 87 -0.55 -11.34 0.38
C ALA A 87 -0.09 -11.16 -1.08
N ASN A 88 0.94 -11.88 -1.51
CA ASN A 88 1.41 -11.88 -2.89
C ASN A 88 0.33 -12.34 -3.87
N LYS A 89 -0.42 -13.40 -3.52
CA LYS A 89 -1.61 -13.86 -4.29
C LYS A 89 -2.69 -12.78 -4.41
N ASN A 90 -2.83 -11.95 -3.38
CA ASN A 90 -3.76 -10.82 -3.35
C ASN A 90 -3.17 -9.52 -3.93
N GLY A 91 -2.00 -9.57 -4.56
CA GLY A 91 -1.38 -8.44 -5.24
C GLY A 91 -0.65 -7.45 -4.32
N PHE A 92 -0.29 -7.87 -3.10
CA PHE A 92 0.49 -7.09 -2.14
C PHE A 92 1.83 -7.76 -1.85
N ASN A 93 2.88 -6.95 -1.76
CA ASN A 93 4.18 -7.38 -1.26
C ASN A 93 4.30 -6.99 0.22
N LEU A 94 4.68 -7.95 1.06
CA LEU A 94 5.11 -7.72 2.43
C LEU A 94 6.62 -7.77 2.54
N GLU A 95 7.18 -6.71 3.09
CA GLU A 95 8.59 -6.59 3.41
C GLU A 95 8.77 -6.44 4.93
N PHE A 96 9.64 -7.25 5.50
CA PHE A 96 10.04 -7.21 6.89
C PHE A 96 11.40 -6.50 7.03
N VAL A 97 11.44 -5.48 7.88
CA VAL A 97 12.64 -4.67 8.12
C VAL A 97 12.91 -4.63 9.62
N PRO A 98 13.78 -5.52 10.14
CA PRO A 98 14.22 -5.46 11.53
C PRO A 98 15.33 -4.43 11.72
N ASN A 99 15.29 -3.71 12.83
CA ASN A 99 16.34 -2.77 13.22
C ASN A 99 16.58 -2.86 14.72
N LEU A 100 17.81 -3.17 15.12
CA LEU A 100 18.26 -3.12 16.50
C LEU A 100 18.78 -1.72 16.82
N GLN A 101 18.04 -0.99 17.65
CA GLN A 101 18.38 0.37 18.06
C GLN A 101 18.97 0.34 19.46
N PRO A 102 20.18 0.86 19.69
CA PRO A 102 20.71 1.00 21.04
C PRO A 102 19.85 1.99 21.83
N LEU A 103 19.53 1.64 23.08
CA LEU A 103 18.85 2.55 23.99
C LEU A 103 19.86 3.60 24.47
N LEU A 104 19.69 4.85 24.07
CA LEU A 104 20.53 5.98 24.50
C LEU A 104 19.64 7.17 24.87
N PRO A 105 19.96 7.92 25.94
CA PRO A 105 21.08 7.73 26.88
C PRO A 105 20.85 6.57 27.86
N LEU A 106 21.94 5.91 28.28
CA LEU A 106 21.93 4.86 29.30
C LEU A 106 22.12 5.47 30.70
N PRO A 107 21.36 5.02 31.71
CA PRO A 107 21.63 5.37 33.11
C PRO A 107 23.04 4.93 33.56
N GLN A 108 23.65 5.66 34.49
CA GLN A 108 24.96 5.29 35.04
C GLN A 108 24.89 3.89 35.69
N GLY A 109 25.77 2.99 35.26
CA GLY A 109 25.82 1.60 35.73
C GLY A 109 24.89 0.62 35.02
N ALA A 110 24.07 1.08 34.05
CA ALA A 110 23.22 0.20 33.27
C ALA A 110 24.01 -0.59 32.21
N LYS A 111 23.67 -1.86 32.02
CA LYS A 111 24.20 -2.66 30.89
C LYS A 111 23.67 -2.10 29.57
N PRO A 112 24.43 -2.20 28.46
CA PRO A 112 23.94 -1.83 27.14
C PRO A 112 22.63 -2.57 26.82
N MET A 113 21.60 -1.81 26.45
CA MET A 113 20.28 -2.33 26.07
C MET A 113 19.98 -1.99 24.61
N PHE A 114 19.31 -2.91 23.91
CA PHE A 114 18.87 -2.74 22.54
C PHE A 114 17.35 -2.90 22.44
N LEU A 115 16.73 -2.02 21.67
CA LEU A 115 15.33 -2.11 21.27
C LEU A 115 15.26 -2.74 19.88
N LEU A 116 14.39 -3.73 19.73
CA LEU A 116 14.11 -4.30 18.42
C LEU A 116 12.93 -3.55 17.81
N ARG A 117 13.22 -2.69 16.84
CA ARG A 117 12.21 -2.05 16.01
C ARG A 117 11.94 -2.94 14.81
N ILE A 118 10.71 -3.44 14.73
CA ILE A 118 10.22 -4.20 13.58
C ILE A 118 9.36 -3.27 12.75
N GLN A 119 9.68 -3.16 11.46
CA GLN A 119 8.87 -2.46 10.49
C GLN A 119 8.36 -3.45 9.45
N ILE A 120 7.04 -3.50 9.27
CA ILE A 120 6.38 -4.23 8.20
C ILE A 120 5.90 -3.22 7.16
N VAL A 121 6.32 -3.41 5.91
CA VAL A 121 5.92 -2.56 4.79
C VAL A 121 5.02 -3.36 3.87
N VAL A 122 3.82 -2.85 3.62
CA VAL A 122 2.85 -3.44 2.69
C VAL A 122 2.74 -2.54 1.47
N SER A 123 3.09 -3.07 0.30
CA SER A 123 3.09 -2.33 -0.96
C SER A 123 2.28 -3.04 -2.04
N PRO A 124 1.51 -2.33 -2.87
CA PRO A 124 0.81 -2.96 -3.99
C PRO A 124 1.81 -3.37 -5.09
N ILE A 125 1.63 -4.56 -5.66
CA ILE A 125 2.48 -5.10 -6.74
C ILE A 125 2.03 -4.59 -8.12
N ASN A 126 0.72 -4.49 -8.34
CA ASN A 126 0.15 -4.20 -9.65
C ASN A 126 -0.23 -2.72 -9.85
N ARG A 127 -0.02 -2.22 -11.07
CA ARG A 127 -0.39 -0.86 -11.50
C ARG A 127 -1.91 -0.58 -11.45
N THR A 128 -2.75 -1.61 -11.46
CA THR A 128 -4.20 -1.49 -11.23
C THR A 128 -4.55 -0.95 -9.85
N PHE A 129 -3.65 -1.10 -8.87
CA PHE A 129 -3.77 -0.58 -7.51
C PHE A 129 -2.84 0.62 -7.25
N SER A 130 -2.32 1.27 -8.30
CA SER A 130 -1.30 2.33 -8.22
C SER A 130 -1.66 3.55 -7.37
N ASP A 131 -2.95 3.77 -7.09
CA ASP A 131 -3.42 4.85 -6.20
C ASP A 131 -3.43 4.45 -4.71
N THR A 132 -3.03 3.21 -4.35
CA THR A 132 -3.05 2.73 -2.97
C THR A 132 -1.70 3.03 -2.31
N PRO A 133 -1.65 3.79 -1.20
CA PRO A 133 -0.40 4.15 -0.56
C PRO A 133 0.29 2.93 0.05
N THR A 134 1.61 2.89 0.00
CA THR A 134 2.41 1.95 0.79
C THR A 134 2.13 2.17 2.27
N LEU A 135 1.69 1.13 2.96
CA LEU A 135 1.43 1.17 4.41
C LEU A 135 2.66 0.69 5.17
N ARG A 136 2.96 1.36 6.28
CA ARG A 136 4.09 1.01 7.16
C ARG A 136 3.56 0.80 8.57
N PHE A 137 3.82 -0.37 9.11
CA PHE A 137 3.47 -0.77 10.46
C PHE A 137 4.76 -0.91 11.26
N VAL A 138 4.79 -0.37 12.47
CA VAL A 138 5.98 -0.38 13.31
C VAL A 138 5.61 -0.86 14.70
N THR A 139 6.40 -1.78 15.23
CA THR A 139 6.36 -2.17 16.63
C THR A 139 7.76 -2.17 17.20
N ILE A 140 7.86 -1.89 18.50
CA ILE A 140 9.11 -1.96 19.24
C ILE A 140 8.96 -3.07 20.26
N LEU A 141 9.92 -3.98 20.28
CA LEU A 141 10.03 -5.05 21.26
C LEU A 141 11.26 -4.78 22.12
N THR A 142 11.09 -4.94 23.42
CA THR A 142 12.17 -4.90 24.42
C THR A 142 12.55 -6.33 24.78
N ASP A 143 13.83 -6.58 24.98
CA ASP A 143 14.27 -7.87 25.51
C ASP A 143 13.80 -8.01 26.97
N PRO A 144 12.95 -9.00 27.30
CA PRO A 144 12.40 -9.17 28.63
C PRO A 144 13.46 -9.46 29.69
N ARG A 145 14.66 -9.93 29.30
CA ARG A 145 15.77 -10.21 30.22
C ARG A 145 16.41 -8.97 30.81
N TYR A 146 16.17 -7.80 30.22
CA TYR A 146 16.66 -6.51 30.72
C TYR A 146 15.64 -5.80 31.61
N ASN A 147 14.47 -6.39 31.84
CA ASN A 147 13.46 -5.85 32.75
C ASN A 147 13.82 -6.20 34.21
N TYR A 148 14.95 -5.67 34.68
CA TYR A 148 15.34 -5.69 36.09
C TYR A 148 15.26 -4.27 36.63
N TYR A 149 14.07 -3.91 37.10
CA TYR A 149 13.98 -3.32 38.42
C TYR A 149 14.23 -4.42 39.46
#